data_AF-A0A6P5GUI0-F1
#
_entry.id   AF-A0A6P5GUI0-F1
#
_cell.length_a   1.000
_cell.length_b   1.000
_cell.length_c   1.000
_cell.angle_alpha   90.00
_cell.angle_beta   90.00
_cell.angle_gamma   90.00
#
_symmetry.space_group_name_H-M   'P 1'
#
loop_
_entity.id
_entity.type
_entity.pdbx_description
1 polymer ?
#
loop_
_entity_poly.entity_id
_entity_poly.type
_entity_poly.pdbx_seq_one_letter_code
_entity_poly.pdbx_strand_id
1 'polypeptide(L)'
;MDLPPETDEFIRESIESSLGLQISAKNMQMKLLASEDARHRLQDQIFVLEERLRESERRLEQFRAEASMNAQALRRSIEEKEMIASGYNESINNCAKLERECSLYERDLERVMESYDELAKENDELRARLQDNSALTSLAAEVESLQREKEQVRINLNRAEAEVKVLFDENKILDEENKRLLGLLKRERHLMGSEGKRSASASAKGKRKSSVKDSSPTGRALDFGSADSSRQPLSPLHQNTPDSRMHKK
;
A
#
# COMPACT_ATOMS: atom_id res chain seq x y z
N MET A 1 66.62 -82.05 77.58
CA MET A 1 67.03 -81.45 76.29
C MET A 1 67.97 -80.34 76.67
N ASP A 2 69.23 -80.72 76.79
CA ASP A 2 70.12 -80.02 77.70
C ASP A 2 70.90 -79.00 76.86
N LEU A 3 70.81 -77.73 77.25
CA LEU A 3 71.45 -76.65 76.50
C LEU A 3 72.98 -76.85 76.53
N PRO A 4 73.71 -76.40 75.49
CA PRO A 4 75.17 -76.38 75.53
C PRO A 4 75.62 -75.64 76.80
N PRO A 5 76.64 -76.12 77.54
CA PRO A 5 76.99 -75.58 78.85
C PRO A 5 77.34 -74.08 78.79
N GLU A 6 77.90 -73.62 77.68
CA GLU A 6 78.22 -72.22 77.40
C GLU A 6 76.96 -71.35 77.22
N THR A 7 75.85 -71.93 76.77
CA THR A 7 74.54 -71.26 76.64
C THR A 7 73.83 -71.19 77.98
N ASP A 8 73.89 -72.24 78.80
CA ASP A 8 73.35 -72.23 80.17
C ASP A 8 74.11 -71.26 81.08
N GLU A 9 75.45 -71.24 81.00
CA GLU A 9 76.33 -70.26 81.65
C GLU A 9 75.95 -68.83 81.24
N PHE A 10 75.83 -68.54 79.94
CA PHE A 10 75.46 -67.22 79.44
C PHE A 10 74.06 -66.75 79.89
N ILE A 11 73.08 -67.66 79.95
CA ILE A 11 71.72 -67.37 80.43
C ILE A 11 71.76 -67.06 81.93
N ARG A 12 72.45 -67.87 82.73
CA ARG A 12 72.61 -67.73 84.17
C ARG A 12 73.25 -66.39 84.54
N GLU A 13 74.40 -66.09 83.94
CA GLU A 13 75.09 -64.81 84.11
C GLU A 13 74.26 -63.61 83.61
N SER A 14 73.35 -63.81 82.67
CA SER A 14 72.44 -62.75 82.21
C SER A 14 71.27 -62.49 83.15
N ILE A 15 70.80 -63.51 83.87
CA ILE A 15 69.86 -63.35 84.99
C ILE A 15 70.56 -62.66 86.16
N GLU A 16 71.75 -63.12 86.54
CA GLU A 16 72.58 -62.51 87.60
C GLU A 16 72.93 -61.04 87.30
N SER A 17 73.29 -60.74 86.05
CA SER A 17 73.51 -59.38 85.53
C SER A 17 72.26 -58.50 85.61
N SER A 18 71.06 -59.08 85.43
CA SER A 18 69.78 -58.38 85.54
C SER A 18 69.35 -58.15 87.01
N LEU A 19 69.95 -58.90 87.94
CA LEU A 19 69.81 -58.76 89.40
C LEU A 19 70.92 -57.90 90.04
N GLY A 20 71.83 -57.34 89.22
CA GLY A 20 72.91 -56.45 89.68
C GLY A 20 74.13 -57.15 90.30
N LEU A 21 74.28 -58.46 90.07
CA LEU A 21 75.43 -59.24 90.55
C LEU A 21 76.65 -59.09 89.62
N GLN A 22 77.84 -59.44 90.12
CA GLN A 22 79.08 -59.35 89.34
C GLN A 22 79.12 -60.40 88.22
N ILE A 23 79.18 -59.91 86.97
CA ILE A 23 79.25 -60.73 85.76
C ILE A 23 80.71 -61.08 85.41
N SER A 24 80.98 -62.21 84.75
CA SER A 24 82.32 -62.47 84.24
C SER A 24 82.71 -61.54 83.09
N ALA A 25 84.03 -61.33 82.94
CA ALA A 25 84.58 -60.55 81.82
C ALA A 25 84.23 -61.17 80.45
N LYS A 26 84.14 -62.51 80.36
CA LYS A 26 83.72 -63.27 79.18
C LYS A 26 82.30 -62.89 78.76
N ASN A 27 81.36 -62.85 79.71
CA ASN A 27 79.98 -62.45 79.45
C ASN A 27 79.89 -61.00 78.96
N MET A 28 80.62 -60.09 79.60
CA MET A 28 80.60 -58.67 79.25
C MET A 28 81.21 -58.38 77.88
N GLN A 29 82.25 -59.12 77.47
CA GLN A 29 82.79 -59.08 76.10
C GLN A 29 81.78 -59.58 75.06
N MET A 30 81.08 -60.70 75.33
CA MET A 30 80.03 -61.22 74.42
C MET A 30 78.86 -60.24 74.28
N LYS A 31 78.44 -59.59 75.36
CA LYS A 31 77.41 -58.54 75.34
C LYS A 31 77.84 -57.28 74.57
N LEU A 32 79.11 -56.88 74.71
CA LEU A 32 79.68 -55.76 73.93
C LEU A 32 79.64 -56.08 72.43
N LEU A 33 80.19 -57.22 72.01
CA LEU A 33 80.22 -57.65 70.61
C LEU A 33 78.81 -57.74 70.00
N ALA A 34 77.86 -58.34 70.72
CA ALA A 34 76.46 -58.43 70.26
C ALA A 34 75.79 -57.05 70.14
N SER A 35 76.15 -56.09 71.01
CA SER A 35 75.68 -54.71 70.95
C SER A 35 76.30 -53.93 69.78
N GLU A 36 77.58 -54.16 69.48
CA GLU A 36 78.27 -53.57 68.33
C GLU A 36 77.69 -54.07 67.00
N ASP A 37 77.47 -55.39 66.87
CA ASP A 37 76.77 -55.99 65.73
C ASP A 37 75.32 -55.47 65.59
N ALA A 38 74.62 -55.23 66.69
CA ALA A 38 73.29 -54.61 66.67
C ALA A 38 73.36 -53.14 66.21
N ARG A 39 74.32 -52.37 66.70
CA ARG A 39 74.56 -50.97 66.29
C ARG A 39 74.89 -50.86 64.80
N HIS A 40 75.73 -51.74 64.27
CA HIS A 40 76.07 -51.76 62.84
C HIS A 40 74.83 -52.05 61.98
N ARG A 41 74.05 -53.10 62.31
CA ARG A 41 72.80 -53.41 61.59
C ARG A 41 71.75 -52.29 61.66
N LEU A 42 71.71 -51.52 62.74
CA LEU A 42 70.86 -50.32 62.85
C LEU A 42 71.38 -49.16 61.98
N GLN A 43 72.70 -48.96 61.87
CA GLN A 43 73.29 -47.95 60.97
C GLN A 43 73.00 -48.27 59.49
N ASP A 44 73.10 -49.54 59.09
CA ASP A 44 72.75 -49.98 57.73
C ASP A 44 71.26 -49.71 57.42
N GLN A 45 70.37 -49.99 58.39
CA GLN A 45 68.94 -49.71 58.26
C GLN A 45 68.64 -48.20 58.16
N ILE A 46 69.33 -47.36 58.93
CA ILE A 46 69.20 -45.89 58.84
C ILE A 46 69.57 -45.42 57.44
N PHE A 47 70.72 -45.84 56.90
CA PHE A 47 71.16 -45.45 55.55
C PHE A 47 70.16 -45.86 54.45
N VAL A 48 69.61 -47.08 54.53
CA VAL A 48 68.58 -47.56 53.60
C VAL A 48 67.28 -46.76 53.72
N LEU A 49 66.89 -46.34 54.93
CA LEU A 49 65.71 -45.49 55.15
C LEU A 49 65.94 -44.06 54.66
N GLU A 50 67.14 -43.51 54.83
CA GLU A 50 67.50 -42.16 54.34
C GLU A 50 67.48 -42.07 52.81
N GLU A 51 68.01 -43.06 52.07
CA GLU A 51 67.92 -43.04 50.60
C GLU A 51 66.47 -43.25 50.15
N ARG A 52 65.69 -44.11 50.82
CA ARG A 52 64.26 -44.28 50.53
C ARG A 52 63.44 -43.02 50.80
N LEU A 53 63.79 -42.24 51.83
CA LEU A 53 63.18 -40.95 52.11
C LEU A 53 63.54 -39.93 51.02
N ARG A 54 64.82 -39.73 50.72
CA ARG A 54 65.29 -38.83 49.66
C ARG A 54 64.70 -39.18 48.30
N GLU A 55 64.57 -40.46 47.99
CA GLU A 55 63.91 -40.93 46.76
C GLU A 55 62.38 -40.79 46.78
N SER A 56 61.75 -40.71 47.96
CA SER A 56 60.32 -40.34 48.06
C SER A 56 60.12 -38.82 47.89
N GLU A 57 61.03 -38.01 48.42
CA GLU A 57 61.02 -36.55 48.31
C GLU A 57 61.23 -36.08 46.86
N ARG A 58 62.20 -36.66 46.14
CA ARG A 58 62.41 -36.40 44.70
C ARG A 58 61.14 -36.59 43.88
N ARG A 59 60.44 -37.73 44.06
CA ARG A 59 59.19 -38.04 43.35
C ARG A 59 58.03 -37.14 43.77
N LEU A 60 57.95 -36.76 45.04
CA LEU A 60 56.94 -35.82 45.53
C LEU A 60 57.12 -34.43 44.89
N GLU A 61 58.35 -33.95 44.74
CA GLU A 61 58.62 -32.66 44.10
C GLU A 61 58.42 -32.70 42.57
N GLN A 62 58.72 -33.83 41.92
CA GLN A 62 58.34 -34.07 40.51
C GLN A 62 56.83 -33.95 40.31
N PHE A 63 56.03 -34.66 41.12
CA PHE A 63 54.56 -34.59 41.03
C PHE A 63 54.01 -33.18 41.36
N ARG A 64 54.65 -32.41 42.25
CA ARG A 64 54.31 -30.99 42.47
C ARG A 64 54.57 -30.12 41.24
N ALA A 65 55.72 -30.28 40.60
CA ALA A 65 56.06 -29.54 39.39
C ALA A 65 55.09 -29.85 38.25
N GLU A 66 54.82 -31.15 38.01
CA GLU A 66 53.83 -31.61 37.02
C GLU A 66 52.42 -31.08 37.32
N ALA A 67 51.93 -31.20 38.57
CA ALA A 67 50.62 -30.70 38.95
C ALA A 67 50.51 -29.17 38.78
N SER A 68 51.57 -28.42 39.11
CA SER A 68 51.62 -26.96 38.93
C SER A 68 51.57 -26.57 37.45
N MET A 69 52.36 -27.22 36.60
CA MET A 69 52.35 -26.99 35.15
C MET A 69 51.00 -27.37 34.52
N ASN A 70 50.45 -28.53 34.87
CA ASN A 70 49.15 -28.98 34.38
C ASN A 70 48.01 -28.05 34.80
N ALA A 71 48.02 -27.56 36.05
CA ALA A 71 47.04 -26.58 36.51
C ALA A 71 47.17 -25.22 35.79
N GLN A 72 48.38 -24.81 35.41
CA GLN A 72 48.60 -23.58 34.62
C GLN A 72 48.19 -23.76 33.15
N ALA A 73 48.45 -24.93 32.54
CA ALA A 73 47.99 -25.25 31.19
C ALA A 73 46.46 -25.32 31.11
N LEU A 74 45.81 -25.92 32.12
CA LEU A 74 44.35 -25.98 32.20
C LEU A 74 43.72 -24.57 32.34
N ARG A 75 44.31 -23.67 33.14
CA ARG A 75 43.85 -22.28 33.25
C ARG A 75 43.87 -21.54 31.89
N ARG A 76 45.02 -21.55 31.20
CA ARG A 76 45.11 -20.97 29.84
C ARG A 76 44.07 -21.56 28.89
N SER A 77 43.89 -22.88 28.92
CA SER A 77 42.91 -23.55 28.05
C SER A 77 41.44 -23.29 28.45
N ILE A 78 41.16 -22.75 29.64
CA ILE A 78 39.84 -22.23 30.02
C ILE A 78 39.70 -20.79 29.53
N GLU A 79 40.69 -19.93 29.82
CA GLU A 79 40.76 -18.54 29.36
C GLU A 79 40.60 -18.42 27.82
N GLU A 80 41.29 -19.27 27.06
CA GLU A 80 41.17 -19.39 25.60
C GLU A 80 39.76 -19.78 25.14
N LYS A 81 39.09 -20.72 25.84
CA LYS A 81 37.73 -21.15 25.51
C LYS A 81 36.69 -20.07 25.84
N GLU A 82 36.87 -19.34 26.94
CA GLU A 82 36.00 -18.24 27.33
C GLU A 82 36.12 -17.06 26.35
N MET A 83 37.35 -16.74 25.91
CA MET A 83 37.60 -15.76 24.83
C MET A 83 36.96 -16.19 23.50
N ILE A 84 37.09 -17.46 23.10
CA ILE A 84 36.44 -17.97 21.88
C ILE A 84 34.91 -17.91 22.00
N ALA A 85 34.35 -18.29 23.15
CA ALA A 85 32.91 -18.23 23.40
C ALA A 85 32.36 -16.79 23.38
N SER A 86 33.10 -15.81 23.90
CA SER A 86 32.70 -14.40 23.83
C SER A 86 32.71 -13.88 22.39
N GLY A 87 33.74 -14.23 21.59
CA GLY A 87 33.81 -13.90 20.16
C GLY A 87 32.69 -14.55 19.32
N TYR A 88 32.28 -15.78 19.65
CA TYR A 88 31.09 -16.39 19.04
C TYR A 88 29.81 -15.63 19.39
N ASN A 89 29.63 -15.24 20.66
CA ASN A 89 28.46 -14.45 21.09
C ASN A 89 28.42 -13.08 20.41
N GLU A 90 29.56 -12.39 20.26
CA GLU A 90 29.64 -11.14 19.50
C GLU A 90 29.28 -11.34 18.02
N SER A 91 29.82 -12.40 17.41
CA SER A 91 29.52 -12.76 16.02
C SER A 91 28.03 -13.02 15.80
N ILE A 92 27.38 -13.80 16.67
CA ILE A 92 25.93 -14.05 16.65
C ILE A 92 25.13 -12.75 16.80
N ASN A 93 25.52 -11.88 17.72
CA ASN A 93 24.88 -10.57 17.89
C ASN A 93 25.03 -9.67 16.66
N ASN A 94 26.12 -9.80 15.89
CA ASN A 94 26.35 -9.06 14.65
C ASN A 94 25.57 -9.66 13.47
N CYS A 95 25.49 -10.99 13.35
CA CYS A 95 24.57 -11.65 12.39
C CYS A 95 23.13 -11.18 12.61
N ALA A 96 22.64 -11.20 13.85
CA ALA A 96 21.29 -10.74 14.17
C ALA A 96 21.04 -9.24 13.90
N LYS A 97 22.08 -8.39 13.84
CA LYS A 97 21.93 -6.99 13.38
C LYS A 97 21.74 -6.96 11.86
N LEU A 98 22.65 -7.62 11.13
CA LEU A 98 22.62 -7.69 9.67
C LEU A 98 21.31 -8.31 9.14
N GLU A 99 20.78 -9.35 9.79
CA GLU A 99 19.47 -9.94 9.47
C GLU A 99 18.34 -8.90 9.55
N ARG A 100 18.33 -8.05 10.58
CA ARG A 100 17.33 -6.97 10.72
C ARG A 100 17.51 -5.88 9.67
N GLU A 101 18.76 -5.54 9.33
CA GLU A 101 19.07 -4.56 8.28
C GLU A 101 18.62 -5.09 6.90
N CYS A 102 18.88 -6.36 6.58
CA CYS A 102 18.35 -7.02 5.38
C CYS A 102 16.82 -6.94 5.30
N SER A 103 16.10 -7.31 6.36
CA SER A 103 14.63 -7.23 6.37
C SER A 103 14.06 -5.81 6.29
N LEU A 104 14.84 -4.78 6.67
CA LEU A 104 14.46 -3.38 6.43
C LEU A 104 14.66 -3.01 4.95
N TYR A 105 15.78 -3.39 4.33
CA TYR A 105 16.02 -3.15 2.90
C TYR A 105 15.03 -3.90 2.00
N GLU A 106 14.66 -5.14 2.34
CA GLU A 106 13.61 -5.91 1.67
C GLU A 106 12.26 -5.17 1.71
N ARG A 107 11.87 -4.67 2.89
CA ARG A 107 10.61 -3.94 3.13
C ARG A 107 10.57 -2.55 2.48
N ASP A 108 11.70 -1.88 2.35
CA ASP A 108 11.79 -0.60 1.63
C ASP A 108 11.78 -0.80 0.10
N LEU A 109 12.40 -1.88 -0.40
CA LEU A 109 12.31 -2.28 -1.81
C LEU A 109 10.87 -2.69 -2.20
N GLU A 110 10.20 -3.49 -1.37
CA GLU A 110 8.80 -3.91 -1.56
C GLU A 110 7.88 -2.68 -1.70
N ARG A 111 7.98 -1.71 -0.79
CA ARG A 111 7.20 -0.45 -0.85
C ARG A 111 7.48 0.38 -2.10
N VAL A 112 8.72 0.38 -2.59
CA VAL A 112 9.09 1.06 -3.84
C VAL A 112 8.47 0.35 -5.04
N MET A 113 8.44 -0.98 -5.05
CA MET A 113 7.74 -1.75 -6.09
C MET A 113 6.22 -1.53 -6.06
N GLU A 114 5.58 -1.56 -4.89
CA GLU A 114 4.15 -1.23 -4.72
C GLU A 114 3.83 0.15 -5.31
N SER A 115 4.68 1.15 -5.00
CA SER A 115 4.51 2.52 -5.50
C SER A 115 4.67 2.64 -7.03
N TYR A 116 5.57 1.85 -7.65
CA TYR A 116 5.66 1.77 -9.11
C TYR A 116 4.43 1.09 -9.74
N ASP A 117 3.90 0.03 -9.10
CA ASP A 117 2.69 -0.67 -9.55
C ASP A 117 1.43 0.18 -9.40
N GLU A 118 1.35 1.06 -8.41
CA GLU A 118 0.30 2.08 -8.29
C GLU A 118 0.40 3.14 -9.40
N LEU A 119 1.59 3.71 -9.59
CA LEU A 119 1.84 4.73 -10.61
C LEU A 119 1.63 4.19 -12.04
N ALA A 120 1.92 2.92 -12.29
CA ALA A 120 1.63 2.26 -13.56
C ALA A 120 0.10 2.20 -13.85
N LYS A 121 -0.70 1.81 -12.84
CA LYS A 121 -2.17 1.78 -12.94
C LYS A 121 -2.74 3.19 -13.19
N GLU A 122 -2.24 4.20 -12.47
CA GLU A 122 -2.64 5.60 -12.71
C GLU A 122 -2.27 6.05 -14.13
N ASN A 123 -1.08 5.68 -14.64
CA ASN A 123 -0.67 6.05 -16.00
C ASN A 123 -1.58 5.43 -17.07
N ASP A 124 -1.97 4.15 -16.91
CA ASP A 124 -2.88 3.49 -17.86
C ASP A 124 -4.33 3.96 -17.73
N GLU A 125 -4.80 4.32 -16.52
CA GLU A 125 -6.08 5.04 -16.35
C GLU A 125 -6.07 6.40 -17.04
N LEU A 126 -5.00 7.20 -16.88
CA LEU A 126 -4.87 8.50 -17.54
C LEU A 126 -4.79 8.35 -19.07
N ARG A 127 -4.10 7.32 -19.59
CA ARG A 127 -4.10 6.99 -21.02
C ARG A 127 -5.49 6.61 -21.52
N ALA A 128 -6.25 5.79 -20.79
CA ALA A 128 -7.61 5.43 -21.16
C ALA A 128 -8.53 6.67 -21.20
N ARG A 129 -8.44 7.55 -20.20
CA ARG A 129 -9.19 8.82 -20.15
C ARG A 129 -8.79 9.80 -21.27
N LEU A 130 -7.54 9.78 -21.74
CA LEU A 130 -7.07 10.57 -22.89
C LEU A 130 -7.46 9.96 -24.25
N GLN A 131 -7.65 8.63 -24.31
CA GLN A 131 -8.15 7.94 -25.49
C GLN A 131 -9.68 8.02 -25.63
N ASP A 132 -10.41 8.20 -24.53
CA ASP A 132 -11.85 8.47 -24.54
C ASP A 132 -12.17 9.86 -25.11
N ASN A 133 -12.24 9.92 -26.44
CA ASN A 133 -12.61 11.10 -27.20
C ASN A 133 -14.13 11.18 -27.44
N SER A 134 -14.96 10.38 -26.75
CA SER A 134 -16.42 10.31 -26.99
C SER A 134 -17.13 11.66 -26.80
N ALA A 135 -16.73 12.44 -25.80
CA ALA A 135 -17.25 13.80 -25.59
C ALA A 135 -16.86 14.75 -26.73
N LEU A 136 -15.63 14.63 -27.25
CA LEU A 136 -15.13 15.47 -28.34
C LEU A 136 -15.79 15.11 -29.68
N THR A 137 -16.01 13.83 -29.97
CA THR A 137 -16.72 13.40 -31.19
C THR A 137 -18.20 13.74 -31.15
N SER A 138 -18.85 13.63 -29.98
CA SER A 138 -20.23 14.09 -29.79
C SER A 138 -20.36 15.61 -30.01
N LEU A 139 -19.45 16.41 -29.43
CA LEU A 139 -19.46 17.86 -29.59
C LEU A 139 -19.16 18.28 -31.04
N ALA A 140 -18.25 17.59 -31.73
CA ALA A 140 -17.98 17.82 -33.15
C ALA A 140 -19.22 17.57 -34.01
N ALA A 141 -19.95 16.47 -33.78
CA ALA A 141 -21.18 16.15 -34.50
C ALA A 141 -22.32 17.17 -34.24
N GLU A 142 -22.43 17.69 -33.02
CA GLU A 142 -23.35 18.77 -32.68
C GLU A 142 -22.99 20.06 -33.42
N VAL A 143 -21.71 20.45 -33.40
CA VAL A 143 -21.19 21.63 -34.12
C VAL A 143 -21.43 21.52 -35.63
N GLU A 144 -21.24 20.35 -36.24
CA GLU A 144 -21.60 20.13 -37.64
C GLU A 144 -23.10 20.27 -37.91
N SER A 145 -23.98 19.88 -36.97
CA SER A 145 -25.43 20.04 -37.14
C SER A 145 -25.83 21.50 -37.07
N LEU A 146 -25.34 22.23 -36.07
CA LEU A 146 -25.57 23.67 -35.94
C LEU A 146 -25.01 24.46 -37.16
N GLN A 147 -23.92 24.00 -37.78
CA GLN A 147 -23.43 24.57 -39.05
C GLN A 147 -24.38 24.31 -40.22
N ARG A 148 -24.87 23.06 -40.39
CA ARG A 148 -25.84 22.69 -41.43
C ARG A 148 -27.16 23.46 -41.28
N GLU A 149 -27.67 23.55 -40.05
CA GLU A 149 -28.92 24.26 -39.72
C GLU A 149 -28.78 25.78 -39.95
N LYS A 150 -27.66 26.38 -39.54
CA LYS A 150 -27.35 27.80 -39.78
C LYS A 150 -27.37 28.16 -41.26
N GLU A 151 -26.74 27.36 -42.13
CA GLU A 151 -26.70 27.66 -43.56
C GLU A 151 -28.07 27.41 -44.23
N GLN A 152 -28.85 26.42 -43.77
CA GLN A 152 -30.23 26.25 -44.23
C GLN A 152 -31.12 27.44 -43.86
N VAL A 153 -31.00 27.98 -42.63
CA VAL A 153 -31.70 29.21 -42.22
C VAL A 153 -31.27 30.41 -43.06
N ARG A 154 -29.98 30.51 -43.41
CA ARG A 154 -29.45 31.57 -44.28
C ARG A 154 -30.00 31.50 -45.70
N ILE A 155 -30.07 30.31 -46.30
CA ILE A 155 -30.67 30.08 -47.61
C ILE A 155 -32.16 30.48 -47.59
N ASN A 156 -32.89 30.09 -46.53
CA ASN A 156 -34.28 30.45 -46.34
C ASN A 156 -34.49 31.97 -46.21
N LEU A 157 -33.60 32.67 -45.49
CA LEU A 157 -33.62 34.13 -45.36
C LEU A 157 -33.38 34.83 -46.70
N ASN A 158 -32.29 34.49 -47.40
CA ASN A 158 -31.98 35.04 -48.73
C ASN A 158 -33.16 34.86 -49.72
N ARG A 159 -33.83 33.72 -49.64
CA ARG A 159 -35.03 33.44 -50.44
C ARG A 159 -36.21 34.33 -50.05
N ALA A 160 -36.50 34.48 -48.77
CA ALA A 160 -37.59 35.33 -48.28
C ALA A 160 -37.35 36.82 -48.66
N GLU A 161 -36.10 37.30 -48.58
CA GLU A 161 -35.73 38.65 -49.03
C GLU A 161 -35.96 38.85 -50.54
N ALA A 162 -35.65 37.83 -51.36
CA ALA A 162 -35.91 37.85 -52.79
C ALA A 162 -37.42 37.83 -53.12
N GLU A 163 -38.21 36.99 -52.43
CA GLU A 163 -39.67 36.93 -52.57
C GLU A 163 -40.33 38.25 -52.17
N VAL A 164 -39.90 38.88 -51.06
CA VAL A 164 -40.35 40.21 -50.64
C VAL A 164 -40.03 41.29 -51.68
N LYS A 165 -38.85 41.22 -52.33
CA LYS A 165 -38.49 42.17 -53.38
C LYS A 165 -39.38 42.04 -54.62
N VAL A 166 -39.62 40.81 -55.09
CA VAL A 166 -40.54 40.56 -56.23
C VAL A 166 -41.94 41.07 -55.90
N LEU A 167 -42.47 40.73 -54.72
CA LEU A 167 -43.76 41.21 -54.26
C LEU A 167 -43.83 42.74 -54.14
N PHE A 168 -42.73 43.42 -53.78
CA PHE A 168 -42.68 44.89 -53.75
C PHE A 168 -42.77 45.49 -55.15
N ASP A 169 -42.00 44.96 -56.11
CA ASP A 169 -42.02 45.42 -57.50
C ASP A 169 -43.38 45.13 -58.19
N GLU A 170 -43.99 43.96 -57.91
CA GLU A 170 -45.35 43.62 -58.34
C GLU A 170 -46.41 44.55 -57.73
N ASN A 171 -46.37 44.77 -56.41
CA ASN A 171 -47.30 45.69 -55.75
C ASN A 171 -47.16 47.10 -56.32
N LYS A 172 -45.94 47.58 -56.60
CA LYS A 172 -45.71 48.88 -57.23
C LYS A 172 -46.40 48.99 -58.60
N ILE A 173 -46.29 47.96 -59.45
CA ILE A 173 -46.96 47.92 -60.77
C ILE A 173 -48.49 47.93 -60.61
N LEU A 174 -49.02 47.12 -59.68
CA LEU A 174 -50.45 47.11 -59.36
C LEU A 174 -50.92 48.47 -58.83
N ASP A 175 -50.11 49.16 -58.03
CA ASP A 175 -50.41 50.47 -57.45
C ASP A 175 -50.40 51.57 -58.53
N GLU A 176 -49.51 51.50 -59.51
CA GLU A 176 -49.49 52.38 -60.69
C GLU A 176 -50.70 52.17 -61.61
N GLU A 177 -51.09 50.93 -61.91
CA GLU A 177 -52.30 50.66 -62.71
C GLU A 177 -53.59 50.98 -61.94
N ASN A 178 -53.66 50.73 -60.62
CA ASN A 178 -54.78 51.17 -59.79
C ASN A 178 -54.95 52.70 -59.82
N LYS A 179 -53.85 53.46 -59.74
CA LYS A 179 -53.87 54.93 -59.90
C LYS A 179 -54.35 55.33 -61.30
N ARG A 180 -53.93 54.60 -62.36
CA ARG A 180 -54.36 54.83 -63.74
C ARG A 180 -55.87 54.59 -63.94
N LEU A 181 -56.37 53.46 -63.43
CA LEU A 181 -57.79 53.07 -63.45
C LEU A 181 -58.67 54.04 -62.64
N LEU A 182 -58.26 54.40 -61.42
CA LEU A 182 -58.94 55.44 -60.63
C LEU A 182 -58.95 56.79 -61.35
N GLY A 183 -57.89 57.14 -62.09
CA GLY A 183 -57.81 58.33 -62.93
C GLY A 183 -58.74 58.28 -64.15
N LEU A 184 -59.00 57.10 -64.72
CA LEU A 184 -60.00 56.89 -65.78
C LEU A 184 -61.43 57.01 -65.23
N LEU A 185 -61.74 56.30 -64.15
CA LEU A 185 -63.07 56.27 -63.51
C LEU A 185 -63.46 57.64 -62.88
N LYS A 186 -62.48 58.49 -62.55
CA LYS A 186 -62.70 59.91 -62.25
C LYS A 186 -63.07 60.70 -63.51
N ARG A 187 -62.32 60.56 -64.61
CA ARG A 187 -62.61 61.26 -65.88
C ARG A 187 -63.97 60.87 -66.46
N GLU A 188 -64.34 59.61 -66.41
CA GLU A 188 -65.66 59.10 -66.81
C GLU A 188 -66.80 59.76 -66.01
N ARG A 189 -66.66 59.86 -64.68
CA ARG A 189 -67.63 60.58 -63.83
C ARG A 189 -67.65 62.11 -64.05
N HIS A 190 -66.56 62.70 -64.52
CA HIS A 190 -66.54 64.13 -64.90
C HIS A 190 -67.14 64.38 -66.30
N LEU A 191 -66.99 63.44 -67.24
CA LEU A 191 -67.65 63.51 -68.56
C LEU A 191 -69.17 63.41 -68.44
N MET A 192 -69.68 62.58 -67.52
CA MET A 192 -71.10 62.47 -67.17
C MET A 192 -71.58 63.59 -66.21
N GLY A 193 -70.92 64.76 -66.22
CA GLY A 193 -70.82 65.61 -65.02
C GLY A 193 -71.20 67.10 -65.14
N SER A 194 -71.84 67.59 -66.21
CA SER A 194 -72.28 69.00 -66.26
C SER A 194 -73.46 69.35 -67.18
N GLU A 195 -74.58 68.62 -67.13
CA GLU A 195 -75.89 69.23 -67.46
C GLU A 195 -77.06 68.47 -66.81
N GLY A 196 -78.23 69.10 -66.67
CA GLY A 196 -79.49 68.46 -66.25
C GLY A 196 -79.82 68.49 -64.73
N LYS A 197 -80.87 69.24 -64.37
CA LYS A 197 -81.49 69.24 -63.03
C LYS A 197 -82.64 68.21 -62.95
N ARG A 198 -82.91 67.69 -61.73
CA ARG A 198 -84.11 66.91 -61.33
C ARG A 198 -84.17 65.49 -61.95
N SER A 199 -84.94 64.52 -61.45
CA SER A 199 -85.98 64.54 -60.41
C SER A 199 -86.01 63.24 -59.58
N ALA A 200 -86.87 63.16 -58.56
CA ALA A 200 -87.07 61.95 -57.75
C ALA A 200 -88.41 61.24 -58.05
N SER A 201 -88.36 59.90 -58.23
CA SER A 201 -89.47 58.92 -58.12
C SER A 201 -88.91 57.53 -58.50
N ALA A 202 -89.03 56.40 -57.79
CA ALA A 202 -89.99 55.82 -56.85
C ALA A 202 -91.00 54.83 -57.50
N SER A 203 -91.09 53.61 -56.93
CA SER A 203 -92.06 52.52 -57.21
C SER A 203 -91.99 51.79 -58.58
N ALA A 204 -92.34 50.49 -58.71
CA ALA A 204 -92.55 49.40 -57.73
C ALA A 204 -92.70 48.00 -58.41
N LYS A 205 -92.70 46.93 -57.59
CA LYS A 205 -93.20 45.54 -57.84
C LYS A 205 -92.48 44.64 -58.87
N GLY A 206 -91.93 43.51 -58.39
CA GLY A 206 -91.54 42.33 -59.21
C GLY A 206 -91.22 41.10 -58.34
N LYS A 207 -92.03 40.03 -58.40
CA LYS A 207 -92.02 38.90 -57.43
C LYS A 207 -91.19 37.68 -57.89
N ARG A 208 -90.36 37.10 -57.00
CA ARG A 208 -90.21 35.65 -56.62
C ARG A 208 -88.88 35.43 -55.85
N LYS A 209 -88.89 34.85 -54.64
CA LYS A 209 -88.69 33.41 -54.26
C LYS A 209 -87.36 32.82 -54.78
N SER A 210 -86.55 32.13 -53.98
CA SER A 210 -86.74 31.41 -52.69
C SER A 210 -85.54 31.66 -51.72
N SER A 211 -85.62 31.73 -50.38
CA SER A 211 -85.94 30.70 -49.35
C SER A 211 -85.19 29.38 -49.55
N VAL A 212 -84.39 28.87 -48.62
CA VAL A 212 -84.65 28.46 -47.21
C VAL A 212 -83.34 28.73 -46.39
N LYS A 213 -83.27 29.48 -45.26
CA LYS A 213 -83.84 29.34 -43.88
C LYS A 213 -83.41 28.04 -43.17
N ASP A 214 -83.14 27.94 -41.87
CA ASP A 214 -83.27 28.83 -40.70
C ASP A 214 -82.14 28.48 -39.69
N SER A 215 -81.37 29.42 -39.13
CA SER A 215 -81.57 30.19 -37.87
C SER A 215 -81.07 29.54 -36.56
N SER A 216 -79.77 29.74 -36.29
CA SER A 216 -79.22 30.19 -34.98
C SER A 216 -79.46 29.29 -33.71
N PRO A 217 -79.19 29.72 -32.45
CA PRO A 217 -77.92 29.32 -31.83
C PRO A 217 -77.98 28.76 -30.39
N THR A 218 -77.55 27.51 -30.21
CA THR A 218 -77.03 26.88 -28.97
C THR A 218 -76.22 25.64 -29.39
N GLY A 219 -75.35 24.98 -28.62
CA GLY A 219 -75.00 25.11 -27.20
C GLY A 219 -74.92 23.72 -26.56
N ARG A 220 -73.70 23.27 -26.20
CA ARG A 220 -73.29 21.98 -25.57
C ARG A 220 -73.08 20.74 -26.47
N ALA A 221 -71.81 20.28 -26.44
CA ALA A 221 -71.34 18.89 -26.21
C ALA A 221 -71.53 17.77 -27.26
N LEU A 222 -70.67 16.75 -27.12
CA LEU A 222 -70.63 15.42 -27.80
C LEU A 222 -70.16 15.45 -29.27
N ASP A 223 -69.37 14.50 -29.80
CA ASP A 223 -68.49 13.47 -29.20
C ASP A 223 -67.37 13.06 -30.21
N PHE A 224 -66.42 12.19 -29.84
CA PHE A 224 -65.29 11.75 -30.66
C PHE A 224 -65.67 10.89 -31.89
N GLY A 225 -64.93 11.03 -33.01
CA GLY A 225 -65.34 10.43 -34.30
C GLY A 225 -64.30 10.27 -35.43
N SER A 226 -63.09 9.79 -35.14
CA SER A 226 -62.10 9.21 -36.11
C SER A 226 -61.23 10.13 -36.99
N ALA A 227 -60.00 9.65 -37.24
CA ALA A 227 -58.99 10.03 -38.25
C ALA A 227 -58.28 11.42 -38.20
N ASP A 228 -57.00 11.38 -37.84
CA ASP A 228 -55.87 12.19 -38.31
C ASP A 228 -55.98 13.73 -38.41
N SER A 229 -55.63 14.42 -37.31
CA SER A 229 -54.34 15.13 -37.20
C SER A 229 -54.25 15.90 -35.86
N SER A 230 -53.50 15.38 -34.89
CA SER A 230 -53.44 15.90 -33.52
C SER A 230 -52.54 17.13 -33.38
N ARG A 231 -53.12 18.34 -33.46
CA ARG A 231 -52.46 19.59 -33.03
C ARG A 231 -52.63 19.80 -31.52
N GLN A 232 -51.54 19.73 -30.76
CA GLN A 232 -51.52 19.88 -29.31
C GLN A 232 -51.00 21.29 -28.90
N PRO A 233 -51.66 22.02 -27.97
CA PRO A 233 -51.28 23.39 -27.61
C PRO A 233 -50.60 23.55 -26.23
N LEU A 234 -49.44 24.26 -26.19
CA LEU A 234 -48.84 25.01 -25.06
C LEU A 234 -48.46 24.18 -23.79
N SER A 235 -47.47 24.47 -22.94
CA SER A 235 -46.47 25.56 -22.72
C SER A 235 -45.23 24.90 -22.01
N PRO A 236 -44.25 25.62 -21.38
CA PRO A 236 -43.83 27.03 -21.46
C PRO A 236 -42.32 27.20 -21.77
N LEU A 237 -41.82 28.44 -21.76
CA LEU A 237 -40.38 28.75 -21.77
C LEU A 237 -39.71 28.42 -20.42
N HIS A 238 -38.57 27.74 -20.44
CA HIS A 238 -37.71 27.58 -19.27
C HIS A 238 -36.94 28.88 -18.96
N GLN A 239 -36.84 29.23 -17.68
CA GLN A 239 -36.01 30.33 -17.20
C GLN A 239 -34.66 29.80 -16.70
N ASN A 240 -33.56 30.45 -17.11
CA ASN A 240 -32.21 30.18 -16.60
C ASN A 240 -31.86 31.22 -15.52
N THR A 241 -31.58 30.77 -14.28
CA THR A 241 -30.58 31.36 -13.36
C THR A 241 -30.42 30.48 -12.11
N PRO A 242 -29.31 30.59 -11.35
CA PRO A 242 -28.90 29.53 -10.41
C PRO A 242 -29.11 29.87 -8.92
N ASP A 243 -28.63 28.93 -8.11
CA ASP A 243 -27.94 29.10 -6.82
C ASP A 243 -28.69 28.82 -5.50
N SER A 244 -27.89 28.37 -4.53
CA SER A 244 -28.13 28.17 -3.09
C SER A 244 -28.85 26.90 -2.59
N ARG A 245 -28.53 26.34 -1.40
CA ARG A 245 -27.29 26.27 -0.59
C ARG A 245 -27.57 25.34 0.61
N MET A 246 -26.57 24.58 1.10
CA MET A 246 -26.64 23.78 2.36
C MET A 246 -27.65 22.60 2.29
N HIS A 247 -27.56 21.51 3.05
CA HIS A 247 -26.51 20.98 3.94
C HIS A 247 -26.58 19.42 3.84
N LYS A 248 -25.91 18.56 4.62
CA LYS A 248 -25.32 18.63 5.97
C LYS A 248 -23.78 18.38 5.90
N LYS A 249 -23.03 17.57 6.68
CA LYS A 249 -23.19 16.71 7.88
C LYS A 249 -24.25 15.60 7.89
#